data_AF-A0AAV2HAH7-F1
#
_entry.id   AF-A0AAV2HAH7-F1
#
_cell.length_a   1.000
_cell.length_b   1.000
_cell.length_c   1.000
_cell.angle_alpha   90.00
_cell.angle_beta   90.00
_cell.angle_gamma   90.00
#
_symmetry.space_group_name_H-M   'P 1'
#
loop_
_entity.id
_entity.type
_entity.pdbx_description
1 polymer ?
#
loop_
_entity_poly.entity_id
_entity_poly.type
_entity_poly.pdbx_seq_one_letter_code
_entity_poly.pdbx_strand_id
1 'polypeptide(L)'
;MSKAFLIARQSAAVGQHTFGSYEHWFESLLSGSNNPLTASRRVFTSLIKFMSGLVPFESADYLKAHIIKKPALTTKTREIYEDYISLAKTRLKDLGVSLFDVFEGIYDGLTNKPTTSEKLKTADPTDTDVEKAVASFTDTGKIPTALNEASIFRKPYFIGKFLPALLKPRFLPDVPDMKMKLIEDLNKSGRIPQSLYNRYKEDCEKEKRALLEGVFDVDDDGDDIDSMTLSPNEEFCLQLSKYQEAVNNEQSNKMSDILNAIVNTLSGLLQPSLPQTKDDVH
;
A
#
# COMPACT_ATOMS: atom_id res chain seq x y z
N MET A 1 -31.17 8.43 -29.70
CA MET A 1 -30.25 8.33 -28.54
C MET A 1 -28.87 7.84 -28.93
N SER A 2 -28.70 6.71 -29.62
CA SER A 2 -27.38 6.21 -30.04
C SER A 2 -26.52 7.23 -30.81
N LYS A 3 -27.13 7.98 -31.73
CA LYS A 3 -26.45 9.07 -32.47
C LYS A 3 -25.95 10.20 -31.57
N ALA A 4 -26.73 10.57 -30.55
CA ALA A 4 -26.34 11.63 -29.59
C ALA A 4 -25.12 11.22 -28.76
N PHE A 5 -25.03 9.95 -28.35
CA PHE A 5 -23.84 9.40 -27.68
C PHE A 5 -22.59 9.49 -28.55
N LEU A 6 -22.69 9.10 -29.83
CA LEU A 6 -21.55 9.16 -30.76
C LEU A 6 -21.11 10.61 -31.01
N ILE A 7 -22.07 11.52 -31.19
CA ILE A 7 -21.79 12.95 -31.38
C ILE A 7 -21.13 13.54 -30.14
N ALA A 8 -21.64 13.26 -28.94
CA ALA A 8 -21.07 13.76 -27.69
C ALA A 8 -19.63 13.27 -27.47
N ARG A 9 -19.35 12.00 -27.77
CA ARG A 9 -17.98 11.46 -27.70
C ARG A 9 -17.06 12.14 -28.71
N GLN A 10 -17.49 12.21 -29.96
CA GLN A 10 -16.69 12.83 -31.01
C GLN A 10 -16.42 14.30 -30.71
N SER A 11 -17.41 15.01 -30.16
CA SER A 11 -17.27 16.40 -29.76
C SER A 11 -16.29 16.56 -28.59
N ALA A 12 -16.34 15.67 -27.61
CA ALA A 12 -15.37 15.64 -26.50
C ALA A 12 -13.93 15.33 -26.98
N ALA A 13 -13.77 14.51 -28.02
CA ALA A 13 -12.47 14.17 -28.60
C ALA A 13 -11.85 15.32 -29.43
N VAL A 14 -12.67 16.21 -30.01
CA VAL A 14 -12.20 17.35 -30.83
C VAL A 14 -11.65 18.49 -29.97
N GLY A 15 -12.05 18.58 -28.70
CA GLY A 15 -11.43 19.45 -27.69
C GLY A 15 -12.42 20.18 -26.77
N GLN A 16 -11.99 20.46 -25.54
CA GLN A 16 -12.82 21.03 -24.47
C GLN A 16 -13.34 22.46 -24.75
N HIS A 17 -12.76 23.17 -25.74
CA HIS A 17 -13.16 24.53 -26.09
C HIS A 17 -14.50 24.60 -26.85
N THR A 18 -14.93 23.50 -27.49
CA THR A 18 -16.20 23.42 -28.22
C THR A 18 -17.27 22.58 -27.52
N PHE A 19 -16.86 21.59 -26.73
CA PHE A 19 -17.75 20.69 -26.00
C PHE A 19 -17.13 20.39 -24.65
N GLY A 20 -17.91 20.51 -23.57
CA GLY A 20 -17.42 20.23 -22.21
C GLY A 20 -17.00 18.76 -22.03
N SER A 21 -16.64 18.38 -20.80
CA SER A 21 -16.28 16.98 -20.52
C SER A 21 -17.45 16.03 -20.84
N TYR A 22 -17.14 14.93 -21.53
CA TYR A 22 -18.10 13.86 -21.79
C TYR A 22 -18.72 13.32 -20.49
N GLU A 23 -17.93 13.27 -19.42
CA GLU A 23 -18.39 12.82 -18.10
C GLU A 23 -19.54 13.70 -17.59
N HIS A 24 -19.41 15.02 -17.68
CA HIS A 24 -20.46 15.96 -17.28
C HIS A 24 -21.68 15.87 -18.19
N TRP A 25 -21.49 15.70 -19.51
CA TRP A 25 -22.60 15.49 -20.43
C TRP A 25 -23.37 14.21 -20.11
N PHE A 26 -22.65 13.10 -19.84
CA PHE A 26 -23.23 11.81 -19.50
C PHE A 26 -23.99 11.85 -18.17
N GLU A 27 -23.41 12.50 -17.15
CA GLU A 27 -24.07 12.75 -15.87
C GLU A 27 -25.34 13.59 -16.05
N SER A 28 -25.26 14.70 -16.79
CA SER A 28 -26.42 15.56 -17.09
C SER A 28 -27.53 14.81 -17.82
N LEU A 29 -27.16 13.91 -18.74
CA LEU A 29 -28.10 13.10 -19.51
C LEU A 29 -28.88 12.12 -18.65
N LEU A 30 -28.41 11.75 -17.44
CA LEU A 30 -29.03 10.70 -16.65
C LEU A 30 -29.43 11.13 -15.22
N SER A 31 -28.97 12.29 -14.74
CA SER A 31 -29.23 12.81 -13.38
C SER A 31 -30.57 13.55 -13.23
N GLY A 32 -31.37 13.69 -14.28
CA GLY A 32 -32.69 14.34 -14.21
C GLY A 32 -33.75 13.46 -13.52
N SER A 33 -34.39 13.97 -12.46
CA SER A 33 -35.45 13.29 -11.71
C SER A 33 -36.69 12.87 -12.54
N ASN A 34 -36.88 13.48 -13.71
CA ASN A 34 -37.92 13.15 -14.69
C ASN A 34 -37.34 12.84 -16.08
N ASN A 35 -36.20 12.14 -16.15
CA ASN A 35 -35.59 11.86 -17.44
C ASN A 35 -36.37 10.78 -18.21
N PRO A 36 -36.86 11.07 -19.44
CA PRO A 36 -37.57 10.09 -20.26
C PRO A 36 -36.76 8.81 -20.53
N LEU A 37 -35.42 8.90 -20.49
CA LEU A 37 -34.50 7.79 -20.75
C LEU A 37 -34.47 6.78 -19.62
N THR A 38 -34.60 7.23 -18.36
CA THR A 38 -34.60 6.37 -17.17
C THR A 38 -36.03 6.00 -16.74
N ALA A 39 -37.03 6.78 -17.16
CA ALA A 39 -38.44 6.51 -16.90
C ALA A 39 -39.01 5.33 -17.70
N SER A 40 -38.58 5.14 -18.95
CA SER A 40 -39.05 4.03 -19.81
C SER A 40 -38.06 2.88 -19.84
N ARG A 41 -38.42 1.73 -19.25
CA ARG A 41 -37.59 0.51 -19.25
C ARG A 41 -37.16 0.12 -20.67
N ARG A 42 -38.06 0.21 -21.65
CA ARG A 42 -37.77 -0.16 -23.05
C ARG A 42 -36.70 0.73 -23.67
N VAL A 43 -36.80 2.04 -23.46
CA VAL A 43 -35.82 3.01 -23.96
C VAL A 43 -34.48 2.81 -23.27
N PHE A 44 -34.50 2.62 -21.94
CA PHE A 44 -33.31 2.34 -21.15
C PHE A 44 -32.61 1.05 -21.59
N THR A 45 -33.33 -0.07 -21.72
CA THR A 45 -32.78 -1.34 -22.21
C THR A 45 -32.17 -1.19 -23.60
N SER A 46 -32.83 -0.45 -24.51
CA SER A 46 -32.27 -0.20 -25.85
C SER A 46 -30.98 0.63 -25.79
N LEU A 47 -30.91 1.61 -24.90
CA LEU A 47 -29.70 2.42 -24.69
C LEU A 47 -28.57 1.57 -24.11
N ILE A 48 -28.85 0.78 -23.06
CA ILE A 48 -27.84 -0.08 -22.45
C ILE A 48 -27.35 -1.13 -23.42
N LYS A 49 -28.23 -1.77 -24.21
CA LYS A 49 -27.80 -2.71 -25.26
C LYS A 49 -26.87 -2.06 -26.29
N PHE A 50 -27.15 -0.81 -26.65
CA PHE A 50 -26.25 -0.04 -27.52
C PHE A 50 -24.90 0.24 -26.86
N MET A 51 -24.89 0.67 -25.60
CA MET A 51 -23.65 0.91 -24.84
C MET A 51 -22.84 -0.39 -24.66
N SER A 52 -23.48 -1.51 -24.31
CA SER A 52 -22.85 -2.83 -24.19
C SER A 52 -22.18 -3.26 -25.50
N GLY A 53 -22.81 -2.99 -26.65
CA GLY A 53 -22.22 -3.30 -27.97
C GLY A 53 -20.98 -2.46 -28.31
N LEU A 54 -20.78 -1.33 -27.62
CA LEU A 54 -19.63 -0.45 -27.83
C LEU A 54 -18.46 -0.77 -26.90
N VAL A 55 -18.69 -1.45 -25.77
CA VAL A 55 -17.66 -1.76 -24.77
C VAL A 55 -16.37 -2.34 -25.37
N PRO A 56 -16.40 -3.26 -26.37
CA PRO A 56 -15.16 -3.79 -26.94
C PRO A 56 -14.26 -2.73 -27.60
N PHE A 57 -14.87 -1.67 -28.13
CA PHE A 57 -14.21 -0.62 -28.91
C PHE A 57 -14.03 0.69 -28.13
N GLU A 58 -14.54 0.75 -26.90
CA GLU A 58 -14.50 1.96 -26.08
C GLU A 58 -13.14 2.21 -25.46
N SER A 59 -12.79 3.49 -25.34
CA SER A 59 -11.60 3.89 -24.58
C SER A 59 -11.84 3.73 -23.08
N ALA A 60 -10.75 3.60 -22.32
CA ALA A 60 -10.83 3.45 -20.87
C ALA A 60 -11.53 4.66 -20.19
N ASP A 61 -11.33 5.88 -20.71
CA ASP A 61 -11.88 7.11 -20.12
C ASP A 61 -13.41 7.13 -20.18
N TYR A 62 -14.00 6.68 -21.28
CA TYR A 62 -15.46 6.63 -21.43
C TYR A 62 -16.07 5.53 -20.55
N LEU A 63 -15.45 4.36 -20.46
CA LEU A 63 -15.89 3.29 -19.57
C LEU A 63 -15.85 3.73 -18.10
N LYS A 64 -14.79 4.44 -17.70
CA LYS A 64 -14.67 5.00 -16.35
C LYS A 64 -15.76 6.03 -16.06
N ALA A 65 -16.04 6.94 -17.00
CA ALA A 65 -17.11 7.93 -16.84
C ALA A 65 -18.47 7.25 -16.58
N HIS A 66 -18.79 6.17 -17.29
CA HIS A 66 -20.04 5.42 -17.06
C HIS A 66 -20.10 4.74 -15.69
N ILE A 67 -18.96 4.27 -15.19
CA ILE A 67 -18.86 3.57 -13.90
C ILE A 67 -18.92 4.55 -12.73
N ILE A 68 -18.24 5.69 -12.85
CA ILE A 68 -18.14 6.71 -11.80
C ILE A 68 -19.44 7.50 -11.69
N LYS A 69 -20.01 7.94 -12.83
CA LYS A 69 -21.22 8.78 -12.87
C LYS A 69 -22.47 7.92 -12.90
N LYS A 70 -22.74 7.26 -11.77
CA LYS A 70 -23.91 6.40 -11.61
C LYS A 70 -25.20 7.26 -11.57
N PRO A 71 -26.16 7.00 -12.47
CA PRO A 71 -27.41 7.74 -12.51
C PRO A 71 -28.41 7.33 -11.44
N ALA A 72 -29.40 8.20 -11.19
CA ALA A 72 -30.53 7.88 -10.33
C ALA A 72 -31.49 6.92 -11.05
N LEU A 73 -31.47 5.64 -10.68
CA LEU A 73 -32.22 4.58 -11.36
C LEU A 73 -33.38 4.04 -10.51
N THR A 74 -34.48 3.72 -11.20
CA THR A 74 -35.60 2.94 -10.65
C THR A 74 -35.19 1.48 -10.47
N THR A 75 -35.88 0.74 -9.58
CA THR A 75 -35.53 -0.67 -9.28
C THR A 75 -35.45 -1.56 -10.54
N LYS A 76 -36.32 -1.33 -11.54
CA LYS A 76 -36.37 -2.12 -12.79
C LYS A 76 -35.26 -1.79 -13.80
N THR A 77 -34.68 -0.60 -13.74
CA THR A 77 -33.59 -0.15 -14.63
C THR A 77 -32.22 -0.35 -14.00
N ARG A 78 -32.18 -0.40 -12.66
CA ARG A 78 -30.97 -0.66 -11.87
C ARG A 78 -30.31 -1.98 -12.23
N GLU A 79 -31.06 -3.07 -12.26
CA GLU A 79 -30.54 -4.42 -12.58
C GLU A 79 -29.83 -4.43 -13.95
N ILE A 80 -30.50 -3.91 -14.99
CA ILE A 80 -29.95 -3.82 -16.35
C ILE A 80 -28.66 -2.98 -16.39
N TYR A 81 -28.58 -1.93 -15.56
CA TYR A 81 -27.40 -1.08 -15.48
C TYR A 81 -26.25 -1.78 -14.74
N GLU A 82 -26.51 -2.55 -13.68
CA GLU A 82 -25.47 -3.29 -12.97
C GLU A 82 -24.79 -4.35 -13.86
N ASP A 83 -25.56 -5.02 -14.73
CA ASP A 83 -25.01 -5.96 -15.71
C ASP A 83 -24.05 -5.25 -16.68
N TYR A 84 -24.45 -4.07 -17.17
CA TYR A 84 -23.59 -3.24 -18.01
C TYR A 84 -22.33 -2.76 -17.28
N ILE A 85 -22.46 -2.32 -16.03
CA ILE A 85 -21.34 -1.87 -15.21
C ILE A 85 -20.35 -3.02 -14.98
N SER A 86 -20.86 -4.23 -14.76
CA SER A 86 -20.03 -5.43 -14.63
C SER A 86 -19.24 -5.70 -15.92
N LEU A 87 -19.90 -5.61 -17.08
CA LEU A 87 -19.24 -5.74 -18.38
C LEU A 87 -18.15 -4.66 -18.60
N ALA A 88 -18.46 -3.40 -18.28
CA ALA A 88 -17.51 -2.29 -18.42
C ALA A 88 -16.29 -2.44 -17.47
N LYS A 89 -16.51 -2.91 -16.23
CA LYS A 89 -15.44 -3.21 -15.27
C LYS A 89 -14.54 -4.34 -15.78
N THR A 90 -15.11 -5.42 -16.31
CA THR A 90 -14.34 -6.51 -16.91
C THR A 90 -13.49 -5.99 -18.06
N ARG A 91 -14.04 -5.15 -18.94
CA ARG A 91 -13.27 -4.57 -20.04
C ARG A 91 -12.11 -3.70 -19.56
N LEU A 92 -12.30 -2.89 -18.52
CA LEU A 92 -11.20 -2.11 -17.93
C LEU A 92 -10.09 -3.01 -17.37
N LYS A 93 -10.47 -4.13 -16.74
CA LYS A 93 -9.52 -5.14 -16.27
C LYS A 93 -8.74 -5.77 -17.42
N ASP A 94 -9.40 -6.10 -18.53
CA ASP A 94 -8.75 -6.67 -19.72
C ASP A 94 -7.77 -5.69 -20.38
N LEU A 95 -8.05 -4.38 -20.29
CA LEU A 95 -7.14 -3.32 -20.75
C LEU A 95 -5.96 -3.08 -19.80
N GLY A 96 -5.95 -3.72 -18.62
CA GLY A 96 -4.95 -3.49 -17.57
C GLY A 96 -5.04 -2.11 -16.93
N VAL A 97 -6.18 -1.42 -17.07
CA VAL A 97 -6.38 -0.06 -16.57
C VAL A 97 -7.19 -0.09 -15.28
N SER A 98 -6.67 0.49 -14.20
CA SER A 98 -7.44 0.66 -12.97
C SER A 98 -8.51 1.73 -13.16
N LEU A 99 -9.68 1.49 -12.58
CA LEU A 99 -10.76 2.48 -12.46
C LEU A 99 -10.24 3.82 -11.91
N PHE A 100 -9.21 3.75 -11.07
CA PHE A 100 -8.70 4.91 -10.36
C PHE A 100 -7.55 5.64 -11.07
N ASP A 101 -7.06 5.15 -12.22
CA ASP A 101 -5.91 5.74 -12.93
C ASP A 101 -6.23 7.09 -13.63
N VAL A 102 -7.49 7.52 -13.68
CA VAL A 102 -7.93 8.77 -14.32
C VAL A 102 -8.42 9.81 -13.30
N PHE A 103 -8.49 9.47 -12.01
CA PHE A 103 -8.61 10.52 -11.02
C PHE A 103 -7.27 11.26 -11.00
N GLU A 104 -7.28 12.53 -11.41
CA GLU A 104 -6.17 13.45 -11.16
C GLU A 104 -5.73 13.29 -9.70
N GLY A 105 -4.41 13.19 -9.51
CA GLY A 105 -3.82 13.13 -8.18
C GLY A 105 -4.34 14.27 -7.31
N ILE A 106 -4.31 14.07 -5.99
CA ILE A 106 -4.76 15.04 -4.99
C ILE A 106 -4.08 16.40 -5.23
N TYR A 107 -2.85 16.39 -5.75
CA TYR A 107 -2.03 17.58 -5.98
C TYR A 107 -1.84 17.96 -7.46
N ASP A 108 -2.45 17.25 -8.41
CA ASP A 108 -2.22 17.46 -9.85
C ASP A 108 -2.81 18.80 -10.36
N GLY A 109 -3.97 19.21 -9.81
CA GLY A 109 -4.64 20.48 -10.15
C GLY A 109 -4.22 21.70 -9.33
N LEU A 110 -3.30 21.57 -8.37
CA LEU A 110 -2.85 22.68 -7.49
C LEU A 110 -1.57 23.35 -7.98
N THR A 111 -0.83 22.72 -8.89
CA THR A 111 0.35 23.31 -9.51
C THR A 111 -0.07 24.05 -10.78
N ASN A 112 -0.09 25.39 -10.75
CA ASN A 112 -0.30 26.26 -11.92
C ASN A 112 0.87 26.21 -12.92
N LYS A 113 1.37 25.02 -13.27
CA LYS A 113 2.41 24.84 -14.28
C LYS A 113 1.92 23.81 -15.29
N PRO A 114 1.68 24.19 -16.55
CA PRO A 114 1.31 23.25 -17.58
C PRO A 114 2.55 22.44 -17.94
N THR A 115 2.73 21.27 -17.33
CA THR A 115 3.75 20.31 -17.79
C THR A 115 3.08 19.32 -18.74
N THR A 116 2.92 19.77 -19.98
CA THR A 116 3.20 18.89 -21.11
C THR A 116 4.66 18.47 -21.00
N SER A 117 4.93 17.19 -21.25
CA SER A 117 6.25 16.50 -21.21
C SER A 117 6.90 16.35 -19.83
N GLU A 118 6.75 15.17 -19.23
CA GLU A 118 7.82 14.17 -19.12
C GLU A 118 7.24 12.88 -18.52
N LYS A 119 6.64 12.06 -19.38
CA LYS A 119 6.25 10.69 -19.08
C LYS A 119 7.50 9.80 -19.09
N LEU A 120 8.50 10.16 -18.28
CA LEU A 120 9.76 9.45 -18.09
C LEU A 120 10.20 9.63 -16.64
N LYS A 121 9.50 8.97 -15.72
CA LYS A 121 10.07 8.30 -14.55
C LYS A 121 9.01 7.45 -13.88
N THR A 122 9.44 6.24 -13.56
CA THR A 122 8.76 5.06 -13.02
C THR A 122 8.23 5.25 -11.59
N ALA A 123 7.34 6.21 -11.35
CA ALA A 123 6.65 6.35 -10.05
C ALA A 123 5.13 6.44 -10.28
N ASP A 124 4.36 5.66 -9.52
CA ASP A 124 2.90 5.76 -9.54
C ASP A 124 2.52 7.20 -9.11
N PRO A 125 1.62 7.91 -9.83
CA PRO A 125 1.11 9.22 -9.42
C PRO A 125 0.67 9.28 -7.94
N THR A 126 0.22 8.15 -7.41
CA THR A 126 -0.19 7.99 -6.01
C THR A 126 0.98 8.11 -5.02
N ASP A 127 2.16 7.61 -5.37
CA ASP A 127 3.35 7.71 -4.51
C ASP A 127 3.81 9.17 -4.39
N THR A 128 3.74 9.92 -5.50
CA THR A 128 4.03 11.37 -5.51
C THR A 128 3.04 12.14 -4.64
N ASP A 129 1.76 11.78 -4.64
CA ASP A 129 0.76 12.40 -3.76
C ASP A 129 1.01 12.11 -2.28
N VAL A 130 1.48 10.90 -1.95
CA VAL A 130 1.86 10.53 -0.58
C VAL A 130 3.07 11.34 -0.13
N GLU A 131 4.10 11.47 -0.97
CA GLU A 131 5.29 12.28 -0.68
C GLU A 131 4.92 13.76 -0.43
N LYS A 132 4.10 14.35 -1.31
CA LYS A 132 3.61 15.73 -1.15
C LYS A 132 2.77 15.91 0.11
N ALA A 133 1.93 14.94 0.45
CA ALA A 133 1.13 14.98 1.67
C ALA A 133 1.99 14.93 2.93
N VAL A 134 3.00 14.05 2.96
CA VAL A 134 3.96 13.96 4.07
C VAL A 134 4.79 15.24 4.17
N ALA A 135 5.29 15.77 3.05
CA ALA A 135 6.06 17.02 3.03
C ALA A 135 5.23 18.21 3.54
N SER A 136 3.99 18.36 3.07
CA SER A 136 3.07 19.42 3.54
C SER A 136 2.75 19.29 5.03
N PHE A 137 2.62 18.06 5.53
CA PHE A 137 2.44 17.80 6.96
C PHE A 137 3.71 18.10 7.77
N THR A 138 4.91 17.83 7.23
CA THR A 138 6.17 18.18 7.92
C THR A 138 6.36 19.69 8.08
N ASP A 139 5.93 20.48 7.09
CA ASP A 139 6.05 21.94 7.12
C ASP A 139 5.00 22.58 8.05
N THR A 140 3.76 22.11 7.98
CA THR A 140 2.63 22.74 8.70
C THR A 140 2.26 22.10 10.03
N GLY A 141 2.66 20.84 10.25
CA GLY A 141 2.23 20.02 11.39
C GLY A 141 0.73 19.72 11.41
N LYS A 142 0.00 19.96 10.31
CA LYS A 142 -1.45 19.78 10.20
C LYS A 142 -1.81 18.98 8.95
N ILE A 143 -2.94 18.29 8.97
CA ILE A 143 -3.46 17.56 7.82
C ILE A 143 -3.68 18.55 6.66
N PRO A 144 -3.04 18.34 5.48
CA PRO A 144 -3.18 19.23 4.35
C PRO A 144 -4.65 19.40 3.91
N THR A 145 -5.06 20.62 3.59
CA THR A 145 -6.45 20.91 3.14
C THR A 145 -6.83 20.10 1.91
N ALA A 146 -5.91 19.95 0.95
CA ALA A 146 -6.10 19.13 -0.24
C ALA A 146 -6.43 17.66 0.13
N LEU A 147 -5.82 17.14 1.19
CA LEU A 147 -6.07 15.79 1.67
C LEU A 147 -7.44 15.67 2.34
N ASN A 148 -7.83 16.68 3.10
CA ASN A 148 -9.17 16.78 3.69
C ASN A 148 -10.25 16.82 2.60
N GLU A 149 -10.07 17.66 1.58
CA GLU A 149 -10.99 17.75 0.45
C GLU A 149 -11.07 16.44 -0.31
N ALA A 150 -9.94 15.80 -0.60
CA ALA A 150 -9.91 14.50 -1.27
C ALA A 150 -10.64 13.42 -0.47
N SER A 151 -10.54 13.42 0.87
CA SER A 151 -11.24 12.46 1.73
C SER A 151 -12.78 12.60 1.67
N ILE A 152 -13.29 13.77 1.28
CA ILE A 152 -14.73 14.07 1.18
C ILE A 152 -15.22 13.93 -0.26
N PHE A 153 -14.58 14.65 -1.19
CA PHE A 153 -15.04 14.82 -2.56
C PHE A 153 -14.49 13.77 -3.52
N ARG A 154 -13.33 13.17 -3.20
CA ARG A 154 -12.66 12.14 -4.01
C ARG A 154 -12.53 10.83 -3.25
N LYS A 155 -13.52 10.50 -2.42
CA LYS A 155 -13.54 9.32 -1.53
C LYS A 155 -13.14 8.00 -2.21
N PRO A 156 -13.58 7.70 -3.46
CA PRO A 156 -13.17 6.48 -4.15
C PRO A 156 -11.65 6.41 -4.42
N TYR A 157 -11.04 7.53 -4.83
CA TYR A 157 -9.58 7.61 -5.02
C TYR A 157 -8.84 7.59 -3.67
N PHE A 158 -9.33 8.37 -2.70
CA PHE A 158 -8.72 8.45 -1.38
C PHE A 158 -8.65 7.08 -0.70
N ILE A 159 -9.75 6.32 -0.68
CA ILE A 159 -9.80 5.00 -0.06
C ILE A 159 -9.18 3.92 -0.96
N GLY A 160 -9.38 4.00 -2.27
CA GLY A 160 -8.99 2.95 -3.21
C GLY A 160 -7.54 2.97 -3.68
N LYS A 161 -6.88 4.14 -3.64
CA LYS A 161 -5.48 4.32 -4.06
C LYS A 161 -4.61 4.98 -3.00
N PHE A 162 -4.99 6.17 -2.56
CA PHE A 162 -4.16 6.97 -1.67
C PHE A 162 -3.92 6.28 -0.32
N LEU A 163 -4.97 5.79 0.36
CA LEU A 163 -4.84 5.10 1.63
C LEU A 163 -4.01 3.83 1.54
N PRO A 164 -4.22 2.92 0.56
CA PRO A 164 -3.35 1.77 0.35
C PRO A 164 -1.87 2.14 0.15
N ALA A 165 -1.57 3.21 -0.60
CA ALA A 165 -0.21 3.68 -0.80
C ALA A 165 0.40 4.30 0.48
N LEU A 166 -0.39 5.09 1.21
CA LEU A 166 0.02 5.69 2.49
C LEU A 166 0.28 4.61 3.56
N LEU A 167 -0.63 3.63 3.64
CA LEU A 167 -0.62 2.50 4.59
C LEU A 167 0.11 1.27 4.03
N LYS A 168 1.08 1.46 3.14
CA LYS A 168 1.95 0.36 2.71
C LYS A 168 2.71 -0.19 3.92
N PRO A 169 2.66 -1.51 4.21
CA PRO A 169 3.35 -2.12 5.34
C PRO A 169 4.82 -1.74 5.34
N ARG A 170 5.35 -1.42 6.53
CA ARG A 170 6.73 -0.97 6.70
C ARG A 170 7.20 -1.25 8.12
N PHE A 171 8.51 -1.30 8.31
CA PHE A 171 9.10 -1.27 9.64
C PHE A 171 8.80 0.08 10.30
N LEU A 172 8.13 0.04 11.46
CA LEU A 172 7.82 1.24 12.23
C LEU A 172 9.03 1.57 13.12
N PRO A 173 9.64 2.76 12.99
CA PRO A 173 10.72 3.18 13.88
C PRO A 173 10.20 3.37 15.31
N ASP A 174 11.05 3.12 16.30
CA ASP A 174 10.70 3.31 17.73
C ASP A 174 10.31 4.77 18.04
N VAL A 175 10.88 5.72 17.30
CA VAL A 175 10.49 7.14 17.33
C VAL A 175 9.52 7.40 16.18
N PRO A 176 8.26 7.85 16.44
CA PRO A 176 7.28 8.11 15.39
C PRO A 176 7.76 9.13 14.36
N ASP A 177 7.86 8.69 13.11
CA ASP A 177 8.18 9.57 11.99
C ASP A 177 6.98 10.44 11.58
N MET A 178 7.22 11.42 10.72
CA MET A 178 6.16 12.35 10.30
C MET A 178 5.05 11.65 9.51
N LYS A 179 5.38 10.56 8.80
CA LYS A 179 4.40 9.72 8.11
C LYS A 179 3.47 9.01 9.11
N MET A 180 4.00 8.48 10.23
CA MET A 180 3.22 7.87 11.31
C MET A 180 2.33 8.90 12.00
N LYS A 181 2.85 10.10 12.29
CA LYS A 181 2.05 11.20 12.87
C LYS A 181 0.90 11.61 11.96
N LEU A 182 1.15 11.75 10.65
CA LEU A 182 0.10 12.02 9.67
C LEU A 182 -0.97 10.93 9.66
N ILE A 183 -0.58 9.65 9.67
CA ILE A 183 -1.50 8.51 9.72
C ILE A 183 -2.35 8.53 11.00
N GLU A 184 -1.74 8.81 12.15
CA GLU A 184 -2.45 8.92 13.43
C GLU A 184 -3.47 10.05 13.43
N ASP A 185 -3.12 11.22 12.89
CA ASP A 185 -4.02 12.37 12.82
C ASP A 185 -5.17 12.13 11.82
N LEU A 186 -4.90 11.45 10.70
CA LEU A 186 -5.92 10.99 9.76
C LEU A 186 -6.86 9.95 10.39
N ASN A 187 -6.35 9.10 11.27
CA ASN A 187 -7.16 8.14 12.03
C ASN A 187 -8.02 8.84 13.08
N LYS A 188 -7.44 9.75 13.88
CA LYS A 188 -8.17 10.54 14.90
C LYS A 188 -9.27 11.40 14.30
N SER A 189 -9.06 11.94 13.09
CA SER A 189 -10.06 12.71 12.35
C SER A 189 -11.13 11.85 11.66
N GLY A 190 -11.08 10.53 11.81
CA GLY A 190 -12.08 9.60 11.26
C GLY A 190 -12.02 9.44 9.73
N ARG A 191 -10.91 9.85 9.10
CA ARG A 191 -10.74 9.75 7.64
C ARG A 191 -10.29 8.35 7.22
N ILE A 192 -9.63 7.61 8.11
CA ILE A 192 -9.22 6.23 7.90
C ILE A 192 -10.25 5.31 8.57
N PRO A 193 -10.86 4.36 7.84
CA PRO A 193 -11.64 3.28 8.45
C PRO A 193 -10.81 2.47 9.45
N GLN A 194 -11.34 2.25 10.66
CA GLN A 194 -10.62 1.54 11.73
C GLN A 194 -10.13 0.15 11.31
N SER A 195 -10.87 -0.54 10.44
CA SER A 195 -10.47 -1.83 9.87
C SER A 195 -9.19 -1.75 9.04
N LEU A 196 -8.99 -0.67 8.27
CA LEU A 196 -7.76 -0.46 7.48
C LEU A 196 -6.58 -0.10 8.38
N TYR A 197 -6.82 0.71 9.42
CA TYR A 197 -5.76 1.09 10.36
C TYR A 197 -5.28 -0.09 11.22
N ASN A 198 -6.19 -0.92 11.73
CA ASN A 198 -5.83 -2.12 12.49
C ASN A 198 -5.04 -3.11 11.62
N ARG A 199 -5.52 -3.38 10.41
CA ARG A 199 -4.82 -4.23 9.44
C ARG A 199 -3.43 -3.69 9.12
N TYR A 200 -3.28 -2.38 8.93
CA TYR A 200 -1.97 -1.77 8.71
C TYR A 200 -1.01 -2.02 9.87
N LYS A 201 -1.46 -1.90 11.12
CA LYS A 201 -0.63 -2.21 12.29
C LYS A 201 -0.23 -3.68 12.35
N GLU A 202 -1.18 -4.59 12.12
CA GLU A 202 -0.91 -6.02 12.07
C GLU A 202 0.10 -6.38 10.97
N ASP A 203 -0.06 -5.80 9.78
CA ASP A 203 0.85 -6.01 8.65
C ASP A 203 2.26 -5.44 8.94
N CYS A 204 2.37 -4.30 9.63
CA CYS A 204 3.66 -3.75 10.05
C CYS A 204 4.35 -4.60 11.13
N GLU A 205 3.60 -5.11 12.11
CA GLU A 205 4.13 -6.05 13.11
C GLU A 205 4.54 -7.38 12.50
N LYS A 206 3.79 -7.85 11.49
CA LYS A 206 4.15 -9.04 10.72
C LYS A 206 5.44 -8.83 9.93
N GLU A 207 5.62 -7.68 9.29
CA GLU A 207 6.85 -7.33 8.56
C GLU A 207 8.05 -7.25 9.53
N LYS A 208 7.85 -6.65 10.71
CA LYS A 208 8.84 -6.62 11.78
C LYS A 208 9.23 -8.03 12.23
N ARG A 209 8.25 -8.92 12.41
CA ARG A 209 8.50 -10.32 12.77
C ARG A 209 9.23 -11.07 11.66
N ALA A 210 8.80 -10.93 10.41
CA ALA A 210 9.44 -11.60 9.27
C ALA A 210 10.92 -11.20 9.10
N LEU A 211 11.26 -9.93 9.34
CA LEU A 211 12.64 -9.46 9.33
C LEU A 211 13.48 -10.01 10.50
N LEU A 212 12.86 -10.30 11.65
CA LEU A 212 13.51 -10.92 12.80
C LEU A 212 13.60 -12.44 12.67
N GLU A 213 12.66 -13.06 11.95
CA GLU A 213 12.55 -14.51 11.74
C GLU A 213 13.48 -14.99 10.61
N GLY A 214 13.71 -14.18 9.57
CA GLY A 214 14.70 -14.43 8.51
C GLY A 214 16.18 -14.39 8.94
N VAL A 215 16.45 -14.36 10.26
CA VAL A 215 17.79 -14.49 10.86
C VAL A 215 17.99 -15.89 11.46
N PHE A 216 16.97 -16.76 11.42
CA PHE A 216 17.04 -18.15 11.91
C PHE A 216 16.34 -19.12 10.96
N ASP A 217 16.78 -19.21 9.70
CA ASP A 217 16.55 -20.44 8.92
C ASP A 217 17.61 -21.47 9.37
N VAL A 218 17.34 -22.15 10.48
CA VAL A 218 17.93 -23.46 10.74
C VAL A 218 16.87 -24.47 10.33
N ASP A 219 17.13 -25.16 9.23
CA ASP A 219 16.29 -26.22 8.70
C ASP A 219 15.88 -27.19 9.83
N ASP A 220 14.57 -27.34 9.99
CA ASP A 220 13.90 -28.31 10.86
C ASP A 220 14.05 -29.71 10.26
N ASP A 221 15.26 -30.28 10.36
CA ASP A 221 15.42 -31.71 10.54
C ASP A 221 15.47 -31.97 12.05
N GLY A 222 14.31 -32.31 12.60
CA GLY A 222 14.12 -32.51 14.03
C GLY A 222 15.10 -33.51 14.62
N ASP A 223 15.89 -33.04 15.59
CA ASP A 223 16.11 -33.64 16.91
C ASP A 223 17.02 -32.69 17.71
N ASP A 224 16.79 -32.62 19.02
CA ASP A 224 17.54 -31.88 20.05
C ASP A 224 17.36 -30.35 20.15
N ILE A 225 16.36 -29.97 20.96
CA ILE A 225 16.49 -28.84 21.90
C ILE A 225 17.63 -29.20 22.87
N ASP A 226 18.87 -28.88 22.53
CA ASP A 226 19.91 -28.63 23.53
C ASP A 226 21.06 -27.79 22.97
N SER A 227 21.56 -26.86 23.77
CA SER A 227 22.87 -26.22 23.64
C SER A 227 23.11 -25.35 22.39
N MET A 228 22.72 -24.07 22.48
CA MET A 228 23.53 -22.98 21.91
C MET A 228 24.79 -22.83 22.78
N THR A 229 25.74 -23.77 22.67
CA THR A 229 27.04 -23.64 23.34
C THR A 229 27.84 -22.56 22.62
N LEU A 230 28.09 -21.46 23.33
CA LEU A 230 29.04 -20.45 22.88
C LEU A 230 30.38 -21.13 22.57
N SER A 231 31.06 -20.69 21.51
CA SER A 231 32.39 -21.24 21.22
C SER A 231 33.30 -21.01 22.44
N PRO A 232 34.28 -21.89 22.72
CA PRO A 232 35.14 -21.75 23.90
C PRO A 232 35.84 -20.38 24.00
N ASN A 233 36.08 -19.71 22.87
CA ASN A 233 36.62 -18.36 22.81
C ASN A 233 35.60 -17.28 23.20
N GLU A 234 34.34 -17.41 22.78
CA GLU A 234 33.27 -16.47 23.14
C GLU A 234 32.88 -16.61 24.62
N GLU A 235 32.87 -17.84 25.15
CA GLU A 235 32.67 -18.09 26.57
C GLU A 235 33.79 -17.44 27.39
N PHE A 236 35.04 -17.56 26.94
CA PHE A 236 36.20 -16.92 27.56
C PHE A 236 36.08 -15.38 27.56
N CYS A 237 35.71 -14.77 26.44
CA CYS A 237 35.50 -13.31 26.35
C CYS A 237 34.37 -12.82 27.27
N LEU A 238 33.28 -13.58 27.36
CA LEU A 238 32.15 -13.27 28.23
C LEU A 238 32.55 -13.36 29.70
N GLN A 239 33.32 -14.38 30.10
CA GLN A 239 33.81 -14.53 31.46
C GLN A 239 34.80 -13.42 31.85
N LEU A 240 35.70 -13.00 30.95
CA LEU A 240 36.58 -11.85 31.18
C LEU A 240 35.81 -10.54 31.39
N SER A 241 34.75 -10.33 30.59
CA SER A 241 33.88 -9.15 30.74
C SER A 241 33.19 -9.13 32.11
N LYS A 242 32.68 -10.29 32.55
CA LYS A 242 32.08 -10.46 33.89
C LYS A 242 33.10 -10.27 35.02
N TYR A 243 34.34 -10.70 34.83
CA TYR A 243 35.42 -10.46 35.80
C TYR A 243 35.74 -8.96 35.92
N GLN A 244 35.87 -8.25 34.80
CA GLN A 244 36.12 -6.82 34.79
C GLN A 244 35.01 -6.03 35.50
N GLU A 245 33.75 -6.43 35.31
CA GLU A 245 32.62 -5.83 36.01
C GLU A 245 32.61 -6.17 37.52
N ALA A 246 33.00 -7.38 37.90
CA ALA A 246 33.13 -7.77 39.30
C ALA A 246 34.25 -6.98 40.01
N VAL A 247 35.39 -6.75 39.33
CA VAL A 247 36.52 -5.95 39.81
C VAL A 247 36.11 -4.49 40.05
N ASN A 248 35.40 -3.88 39.10
CA ASN A 248 34.90 -2.51 39.24
C ASN A 248 33.90 -2.35 40.40
N ASN A 249 33.21 -3.43 40.78
CA ASN A 249 32.22 -3.45 41.85
C ASN A 249 32.76 -3.97 43.20
N GLU A 250 34.08 -4.17 43.34
CA GLU A 250 34.77 -4.64 44.55
C GLU A 250 34.23 -5.97 45.16
N GLN A 251 33.64 -6.84 44.34
CA GLN A 251 33.03 -8.10 44.80
C GLN A 251 34.04 -9.25 44.88
N SER A 252 34.97 -9.19 45.85
CA SER A 252 36.13 -10.10 45.98
C SER A 252 35.78 -11.59 45.96
N ASN A 253 34.62 -12.00 46.48
CA ASN A 253 34.22 -13.41 46.52
C ASN A 253 33.85 -13.95 45.13
N LYS A 254 33.19 -13.13 44.29
CA LYS A 254 32.82 -13.54 42.92
C LYS A 254 34.00 -13.48 41.96
N MET A 255 34.99 -12.62 42.24
CA MET A 255 36.23 -12.54 41.46
C MET A 255 36.98 -13.88 41.46
N SER A 256 37.07 -14.56 42.60
CA SER A 256 37.78 -15.83 42.71
C SER A 256 37.09 -16.95 41.93
N ASP A 257 35.75 -17.02 41.97
CA ASP A 257 34.99 -18.03 41.25
C ASP A 257 35.07 -17.82 39.73
N ILE A 258 35.00 -16.57 39.28
CA ILE A 258 35.10 -16.22 37.85
C ILE A 258 36.53 -16.47 37.34
N LEU A 259 37.57 -16.17 38.13
CA LEU A 259 38.95 -16.49 37.75
C LEU A 259 39.19 -17.98 37.57
N ASN A 260 38.63 -18.82 38.46
CA ASN A 260 38.73 -20.27 38.33
C ASN A 260 38.02 -20.79 37.07
N ALA A 261 36.86 -20.22 36.72
CA ALA A 261 36.17 -20.53 35.47
C ALA A 261 37.02 -20.15 34.23
N ILE A 262 37.60 -18.95 34.24
CA ILE A 262 38.47 -18.43 33.16
C ILE A 262 39.70 -19.34 32.97
N VAL A 263 40.33 -19.76 34.06
CA VAL A 263 41.52 -20.65 34.03
C VAL A 263 41.15 -22.04 33.47
N ASN A 264 39.98 -22.57 33.80
CA ASN A 264 39.52 -23.86 33.27
C ASN A 264 39.23 -23.78 31.77
N THR A 265 38.58 -22.71 31.30
CA THR A 265 38.31 -22.49 29.87
C THR A 265 39.61 -22.27 29.09
N LEU A 266 40.57 -21.51 29.62
CA LEU A 266 41.92 -21.36 29.03
C LEU A 266 42.69 -22.68 28.95
N SER A 267 42.60 -23.50 30.00
CA SER A 267 43.27 -24.80 30.04
C SER A 267 42.71 -25.76 28.99
N GLY A 268 41.41 -25.69 28.73
CA GLY A 268 40.76 -26.43 27.63
C GLY A 268 41.21 -25.97 26.24
N LEU A 269 41.43 -24.66 26.06
CA LEU A 269 41.88 -24.06 24.80
C LEU A 269 43.37 -24.33 24.48
N LEU A 270 44.19 -24.58 25.50
CA LEU A 270 45.64 -24.78 25.37
C LEU A 270 46.06 -26.24 25.20
N GLN A 271 45.14 -27.21 25.20
CA GLN A 271 45.50 -28.60 24.92
C GLN A 271 45.82 -28.78 23.42
N PRO A 272 47.04 -29.22 23.04
CA PRO A 272 47.36 -29.50 21.65
C PRO A 272 46.60 -30.75 21.18
N SER A 273 45.86 -30.61 20.08
CA SER A 273 45.24 -31.73 19.37
C SER A 273 46.32 -32.68 18.85
N LEU A 274 46.51 -33.83 19.50
CA LEU A 274 47.36 -34.90 18.96
C LEU A 274 46.71 -35.47 17.69
N PRO A 275 47.44 -35.57 16.56
CA PRO A 275 46.94 -36.21 15.36
C PRO A 275 46.87 -37.72 15.53
N GLN A 276 45.68 -38.29 15.33
CA GLN A 276 45.44 -39.74 15.24
C GLN A 276 46.17 -40.31 14.00
N THR A 277 47.21 -41.10 14.23
CA THR A 277 47.83 -41.94 13.21
C THR A 277 46.83 -43.01 12.77
N LYS A 278 46.45 -42.99 11.49
CA LYS A 278 45.73 -44.08 10.83
C LYS A 278 46.69 -45.26 10.68
N ASP A 279 46.40 -46.37 11.35
CA ASP A 279 46.99 -47.66 11.03
C ASP A 279 46.26 -48.22 9.79
N ASP A 280 46.98 -48.26 8.67
CA ASP A 280 46.58 -48.98 7.46
C ASP A 280 46.67 -50.49 7.70
N VAL A 281 45.54 -51.17 7.56
CA VAL A 281 45.44 -52.64 7.50
C VAL A 281 45.96 -53.10 6.14
N HIS A 282 46.95 -54.00 6.16
CA HIS A 282 47.37 -54.77 5.00
C HIS A 282 47.05 -56.25 5.17
#